data_AF-A0A519W4Y7-F1
#
_entry.id   AF-A0A519W4Y7-F1
#
_cell.length_a   1.000
_cell.length_b   1.000
_cell.length_c   1.000
_cell.angle_alpha   90.00
_cell.angle_beta   90.00
_cell.angle_gamma   90.00
#
_symmetry.space_group_name_H-M   'P 1'
#
loop_
_entity.id
_entity.type
_entity.pdbx_description
1 polymer ?
#
loop_
_entity_poly.entity_id
_entity_poly.type
_entity_poly.pdbx_seq_one_letter_code
_entity_poly.pdbx_strand_id
1 'polypeptide(L)' 'MADLMKVTIDGITVEVAPGTSILNAARQIGGDIVPPAMCYYSKLEGSGGKCRTCIV' A
#
# COMPACT_ATOMS: atom_id res chain seq x y z
N MET A 1 -10.64 -19.75 0.96
CA MET A 1 -10.04 -19.19 2.19
C MET A 1 -8.86 -18.36 1.71
N ALA A 2 -8.88 -17.05 1.94
CA ALA A 2 -7.78 -16.18 1.53
C ALA A 2 -6.66 -16.33 2.57
N ASP A 3 -5.50 -16.81 2.15
CA ASP A 3 -4.32 -16.92 3.01
C ASP A 3 -3.75 -15.51 3.19
N LEU A 4 -3.89 -14.93 4.39
CA LEU A 4 -3.43 -13.58 4.68
C LEU A 4 -1.93 -13.58 4.98
N MET A 5 -1.20 -12.68 4.35
CA MET A 5 0.23 -12.52 4.57
C MET A 5 0.49 -11.50 5.67
N LYS A 6 1.37 -11.85 6.60
CA LYS A 6 1.82 -10.96 7.68
C LYS A 6 2.99 -10.10 7.19
N VAL A 7 2.82 -8.78 7.21
CA VAL A 7 3.84 -7.80 6.83
C VAL A 7 4.07 -6.81 7.96
N THR A 8 5.27 -6.25 8.06
CA THR A 8 5.60 -5.23 9.07
C THR A 8 6.04 -3.95 8.36
N ILE A 9 5.39 -2.82 8.68
CA ILE A 9 5.67 -1.49 8.13
C ILE A 9 5.94 -0.56 9.32
N ASP A 10 7.12 0.04 9.38
CA ASP A 10 7.62 0.86 10.52
C ASP A 10 7.34 0.27 11.91
N GLY A 11 7.57 -1.04 12.05
CA GLY A 11 7.39 -1.78 13.32
C GLY A 11 5.95 -2.17 13.64
N ILE A 12 4.97 -1.77 12.82
CA ILE A 12 3.56 -2.16 12.96
C ILE A 12 3.30 -3.37 12.08
N THR A 13 2.79 -4.46 12.68
CA THR A 13 2.48 -5.68 11.94
C THR A 13 1.01 -5.73 11.51
N VAL A 14 0.76 -6.04 10.24
CA VAL A 14 -0.57 -6.13 9.65
C VAL A 14 -0.71 -7.37 8.76
N GLU A 15 -1.91 -7.94 8.70
CA GLU A 15 -2.25 -9.06 7.83
C GLU A 15 -2.97 -8.57 6.58
N VAL A 16 -2.44 -8.89 5.39
CA VAL A 16 -2.93 -8.39 4.10
C VAL A 16 -3.19 -9.51 3.12
N ALA A 17 -4.18 -9.33 2.25
CA ALA A 17 -4.48 -10.29 1.20
C ALA A 17 -3.36 -10.34 0.14
N PRO A 18 -3.14 -11.50 -0.51
CA PRO A 18 -2.22 -11.59 -1.63
C PRO A 18 -2.57 -10.66 -2.77
N GLY A 19 -1.54 -10.04 -3.36
CA GLY A 19 -1.69 -9.02 -4.41
C GLY A 19 -1.95 -7.60 -3.88
N THR A 20 -2.07 -7.40 -2.56
CA THR A 20 -2.12 -6.05 -1.97
C THR A 20 -0.78 -5.34 -2.17
N SER A 21 -0.80 -4.13 -2.74
CA SER A 21 0.39 -3.31 -2.89
C SER A 21 0.86 -2.74 -1.55
N ILE A 22 2.15 -2.41 -1.43
CA ILE A 22 2.72 -1.80 -0.21
C ILE A 22 1.98 -0.52 0.18
N LEU A 23 1.64 0.33 -0.81
CA LEU A 23 0.87 1.54 -0.58
C LEU A 23 -0.50 1.26 0.05
N ASN A 24 -1.20 0.22 -0.43
CA ASN A 24 -2.52 -0.13 0.11
C ASN A 24 -2.42 -0.84 1.47
N ALA A 25 -1.34 -1.58 1.73
CA ALA A 25 -1.05 -2.13 3.05
C ALA A 25 -0.80 -1.00 4.08
N ALA A 26 0.02 0.00 3.74
CA ALA A 26 0.25 1.17 4.59
C ALA A 26 -1.04 1.95 4.85
N ARG A 27 -1.93 2.08 3.85
CA ARG A 27 -3.25 2.71 4.00
C ARG A 27 -4.20 1.99 4.96
N GLN A 28 -4.04 0.68 5.17
CA GLN A 28 -4.82 -0.03 6.18
C GLN A 28 -4.39 0.34 7.60
N ILE A 29 -3.13 0.72 7.79
CA ILE A 29 -2.61 1.23 9.06
C ILE A 29 -3.05 2.69 9.25
N GLY A 30 -2.91 3.53 8.21
CA GLY A 30 -3.29 4.93 8.25
C GLY A 30 -2.29 5.84 8.99
N GLY A 31 -2.55 7.15 8.99
CA GLY A 31 -1.65 8.14 9.61
C GLY A 31 -0.44 8.50 8.75
N ASP A 32 0.63 8.95 9.40
CA ASP A 32 1.83 9.51 8.74
C ASP A 32 2.71 8.46 8.05
N ILE A 33 2.48 7.17 8.33
CA ILE A 33 3.15 6.03 7.70
C ILE A 33 2.73 5.84 6.23
N VAL A 34 1.61 6.43 5.83
CA VAL A 34 1.07 6.27 4.48
C VAL A 34 1.91 7.08 3.49
N PRO A 35 2.59 6.44 2.53
CA PRO A 35 3.37 7.19 1.56
C PRO A 35 2.46 8.11 0.73
N PRO A 36 2.90 9.35 0.46
CA PRO A 36 2.16 10.25 -0.40
C PRO A 36 2.07 9.67 -1.82
N ALA A 37 0.89 9.76 -2.44
CA ALA A 37 0.65 9.22 -3.76
C ALA A 37 -0.15 10.22 -4.61
N MET A 38 0.47 10.74 -5.67
CA MET A 38 -0.16 11.72 -6.57
C MET A 38 -0.75 11.06 -7.82
N CYS A 39 -0.06 10.06 -8.39
CA CYS A 39 -0.45 9.47 -9.67
C CYS A 39 -1.20 8.13 -9.55
N TYR A 40 -1.54 7.69 -8.33
CA TYR A 40 -2.19 6.39 -8.09
C TYR A 40 -3.67 6.59 -7.80
N TYR A 41 -4.53 6.02 -8.64
CA TYR A 41 -5.98 6.06 -8.48
C TYR A 41 -6.59 4.69 -8.78
N SER A 42 -7.13 4.02 -7.76
CA SER A 42 -7.53 2.60 -7.82
C SER A 42 -8.60 2.27 -8.87
N LYS A 43 -9.43 3.24 -9.25
CA LYS A 43 -10.47 3.05 -10.28
C LYS A 43 -9.96 3.23 -11.71
N LEU A 44 -8.77 3.80 -11.88
CA LEU A 44 -8.18 4.04 -13.20
C LEU A 44 -7.06 3.02 -13.46
N GLU A 45 -7.34 2.11 -14.39
CA GLU A 45 -6.37 1.12 -14.86
C GLU A 45 -5.12 1.80 -15.45
N GLY A 46 -3.95 1.21 -15.22
CA GLY A 46 -2.67 1.76 -15.67
C GLY A 46 -2.23 3.05 -14.95
N SER A 47 -2.95 3.49 -13.91
CA SER A 47 -2.47 4.55 -13.01
C SER A 47 -1.42 4.00 -12.02
N GLY A 48 -0.59 4.88 -11.46
CA GLY A 48 0.53 4.51 -10.58
C GLY A 48 1.90 4.54 -11.27
N GLY A 49 2.97 4.66 -10.49
CA GLY A 49 4.35 4.56 -10.97
C GLY A 49 4.91 5.76 -11.77
N LYS A 50 4.13 6.83 -12.00
CA LYS A 50 4.59 8.01 -12.76
C LYS A 50 5.25 9.09 -11.90
N CYS A 51 4.63 9.45 -10.77
CA CYS A 51 5.12 10.54 -9.92
C CYS A 51 6.31 10.15 -9.03
N ARG A 52 6.52 8.85 -8.78
CA ARG A 52 7.57 8.31 -7.90
C ARG A 52 7.57 8.85 -6.46
N THR A 53 6.51 9.54 -6.06
CA THR A 53 6.35 10.08 -4.71
C THR A 53 6.13 9.01 -3.63
N CYS A 54 5.64 7.83 -4.03
CA CYS A 54 5.42 6.68 -3.15
C CYS A 54 6.63 5.72 -3.10
N ILE A 55 7.85 6.22 -3.32
CA ILE A 55 9.07 5.43 -3.14
C ILE A 55 9.29 5.23 -1.65
N VAL A 56 9.50 3.97 -1.27
CA VAL A 56 9.81 3.47 0.08
C VAL A 56 10.86 2.38 -0.04
#